data_AF-A0A089NQ32-F1
#
_entry.id   AF-A0A089NQ32-F1
#
_cell.length_a   1.000
_cell.length_b   1.000
_cell.length_c   1.000
_cell.angle_alpha   90.00
_cell.angle_beta   90.00
_cell.angle_gamma   90.00
#
_symmetry.space_group_name_H-M   'P 1'
#
loop_
_entity.id
_entity.type
_entity.pdbx_description
1 polymer ?
#
loop_
_entity_poly.entity_id
_entity_poly.type
_entity_poly.pdbx_seq_one_letter_code
_entity_poly.pdbx_strand_id
1 'polypeptide(L)'
;MARITVPRQEAWSDAKARALDDGLVLRPWHDLAAHRPLGAIMRARRVVYPRSAGFRAEHNGCPIHEPGSAAAFRVWMLARACPRSAADSRRSRPGGNRAGRGRFSKASRHGPARRESDRDPGEP
;
A
#
# COMPACT_ATOMS: atom_id res chain seq x y z
N MET A 1 4.96 26.59 1.10
CA MET A 1 6.30 25.98 1.28
C MET A 1 6.53 25.80 2.77
N ALA A 2 7.23 24.74 3.21
CA ALA A 2 7.56 24.51 4.61
C ALA A 2 8.97 23.93 4.75
N ARG A 3 9.59 24.09 5.93
CA ARG A 3 10.86 23.44 6.29
C ARG A 3 10.60 22.44 7.40
N ILE A 4 11.09 21.21 7.22
CA ILE A 4 11.04 20.15 8.21
C ILE A 4 12.48 19.84 8.59
N THR A 5 12.78 19.82 9.89
CA THR A 5 14.08 19.42 10.44
C THR A 5 13.93 18.07 11.11
N VAL A 6 14.72 17.08 10.67
CA VAL A 6 14.72 15.74 11.26
C VAL A 6 16.11 15.48 11.85
N PRO A 7 16.24 15.18 13.16
CA PRO A 7 17.53 14.89 13.78
C PRO A 7 18.08 13.55 13.30
N ARG A 8 19.36 13.26 13.56
CA ARG A 8 19.96 11.95 13.26
C ARG A 8 19.16 10.84 13.94
N GLN A 9 18.73 9.84 13.16
CA GLN A 9 18.02 8.67 13.65
C GLN A 9 18.89 7.42 13.44
N GLU A 10 18.76 6.45 14.33
CA GLU A 10 19.25 5.09 14.05
C GLU A 10 18.63 4.60 12.73
N ALA A 11 19.50 4.16 11.82
CA ALA A 11 19.12 3.76 10.46
C ALA A 11 18.28 2.47 10.44
N TRP A 12 18.55 1.55 11.36
CA TRP A 12 17.89 0.25 11.40
C TRP A 12 17.76 -0.30 12.82
N SER A 13 16.59 -0.84 13.14
CA SER A 13 16.37 -1.80 14.22
C SER A 13 15.14 -2.64 13.91
N ASP A 14 15.10 -3.89 14.38
CA ASP A 14 13.95 -4.79 14.13
C ASP A 14 12.63 -4.19 14.61
N ALA A 15 12.67 -3.49 15.75
CA ALA A 15 11.50 -2.80 16.29
C ALA A 15 11.00 -1.67 15.36
N LYS A 16 11.91 -0.95 14.68
CA LYS A 16 11.53 0.10 13.72
C LYS A 16 10.98 -0.49 12.43
N ALA A 17 11.67 -1.47 11.85
CA ALA A 17 11.25 -2.12 10.62
C ALA A 17 9.83 -2.71 10.75
N ARG A 18 9.58 -3.45 11.84
CA ARG A 18 8.25 -4.03 12.14
C ARG A 18 7.13 -3.02 12.27
N ALA A 19 7.46 -1.77 12.53
CA ALA A 19 6.48 -0.83 13.03
C ALA A 19 6.33 0.41 12.13
N LEU A 20 7.32 0.65 11.26
CA LEU A 20 7.24 1.62 10.17
C LEU A 20 7.05 0.91 8.83
N ASP A 21 7.88 -0.07 8.48
CA ASP A 21 7.81 -0.70 7.16
C ASP A 21 6.58 -1.60 7.03
N ASP A 22 6.24 -2.34 8.09
CA ASP A 22 5.07 -3.21 8.11
C ASP A 22 3.78 -2.46 8.50
N GLY A 23 3.92 -1.43 9.34
CA GLY A 23 2.80 -0.75 10.01
C GLY A 23 2.37 0.58 9.41
N LEU A 24 3.06 1.10 8.39
CA LEU A 24 2.73 2.38 7.75
C LEU A 24 2.29 2.20 6.29
N VAL A 25 1.45 3.12 5.83
CA VAL A 25 1.13 3.30 4.41
C VAL A 25 1.39 4.75 4.02
N LEU A 26 2.14 4.95 2.94
CA LEU A 26 2.26 6.24 2.27
C LEU A 26 1.42 6.25 1.00
N ARG A 27 0.41 7.13 0.94
CA ARG A 27 -0.53 7.21 -0.19
C ARG A 27 -0.58 8.64 -0.73
N PRO A 28 -0.24 8.88 -2.01
CA PRO A 28 -0.31 10.22 -2.59
C PRO A 28 -1.72 10.83 -2.67
N TRP A 29 -2.76 10.00 -2.55
CA TRP A 29 -4.17 10.41 -2.52
C TRP A 29 -4.71 10.63 -1.10
N HIS A 30 -3.82 10.63 -0.11
CA HIS A 30 -4.12 11.11 1.23
C HIS A 30 -3.70 12.59 1.32
N ASP A 31 -4.29 13.40 0.43
CA ASP A 31 -3.91 14.78 0.16
C ASP A 31 -5.03 15.77 0.50
N LEU A 32 -4.69 17.06 0.47
CA LEU A 32 -5.67 18.14 0.55
C LEU A 32 -6.30 18.34 -0.82
N ALA A 33 -7.58 18.73 -0.87
CA ALA A 33 -8.30 18.97 -2.13
C ALA A 33 -7.55 19.92 -3.09
N ALA A 34 -6.83 20.92 -2.56
CA ALA A 34 -6.02 21.87 -3.32
C ALA A 34 -4.76 21.25 -3.98
N HIS A 35 -4.35 20.06 -3.56
CA HIS A 35 -3.13 19.38 -4.02
C HIS A 35 -3.42 18.03 -4.69
N ARG A 36 -4.61 17.91 -5.27
CA ARG A 36 -5.06 16.69 -5.94
C ARG A 36 -4.05 16.19 -6.97
N PRO A 37 -3.58 14.93 -6.85
CA PRO A 37 -2.71 14.34 -7.86
C PRO A 37 -3.38 14.27 -9.24
N LEU A 38 -2.65 14.72 -10.28
CA LEU A 38 -3.12 14.75 -11.66
C LEU A 38 -2.45 13.67 -12.52
N GLY A 39 -3.06 13.39 -13.67
CA GLY A 39 -2.55 12.43 -14.66
C GLY A 39 -3.00 10.98 -14.44
N ALA A 40 -2.84 10.16 -15.48
CA ALA A 40 -3.34 8.78 -15.52
C ALA A 40 -2.65 7.86 -14.50
N ILE A 41 -1.32 7.97 -14.36
CA ILE A 41 -0.55 7.17 -13.40
C ILE A 41 -1.00 7.48 -11.97
N MET A 42 -1.15 8.75 -11.61
CA MET A 42 -1.62 9.09 -10.28
C MET A 42 -3.03 8.55 -10.05
N ARG A 43 -3.96 8.70 -11.00
CA ARG A 43 -5.31 8.12 -10.86
C ARG A 43 -5.29 6.60 -10.64
N ALA A 44 -4.39 5.87 -11.30
CA ALA A 44 -4.20 4.44 -11.03
C ALA A 44 -3.72 4.17 -9.60
N ARG A 45 -2.78 4.98 -9.08
CA ARG A 45 -2.27 4.86 -7.71
C ARG A 45 -3.34 5.01 -6.64
N ARG A 46 -4.45 5.73 -6.92
CA ARG A 46 -5.61 5.82 -6.02
C ARG A 46 -6.18 4.47 -5.66
N VAL A 47 -6.16 3.52 -6.59
CA VAL A 47 -6.76 2.19 -6.44
C VAL A 47 -5.71 1.12 -6.11
N VAL A 48 -4.47 1.30 -6.57
CA VAL A 48 -3.40 0.30 -6.36
C VAL A 48 -2.85 0.33 -4.94
N TYR A 49 -2.58 1.52 -4.39
CA TYR A 49 -1.95 1.64 -3.08
C TYR A 49 -2.80 1.09 -1.92
N PRO A 50 -4.12 1.34 -1.84
CA PRO A 50 -4.97 0.73 -0.81
C PRO A 50 -4.94 -0.81 -0.87
N ARG A 51 -4.96 -1.38 -2.08
CA ARG A 51 -4.91 -2.83 -2.27
C ARG A 51 -3.57 -3.42 -1.85
N SER A 52 -2.47 -2.73 -2.16
CA SER A 52 -1.14 -3.14 -1.71
C SER A 52 -1.00 -3.07 -0.18
N ALA A 53 -1.61 -2.07 0.47
CA ALA A 53 -1.65 -1.98 1.93
C ALA A 53 -2.45 -3.13 2.56
N GLY A 54 -3.65 -3.42 2.03
CA GLY A 54 -4.45 -4.56 2.49
C GLY A 54 -3.71 -5.89 2.37
N PHE A 55 -3.08 -6.14 1.22
CA PHE A 55 -2.26 -7.33 1.02
C PHE A 55 -1.13 -7.46 2.05
N ARG A 56 -0.43 -6.36 2.37
CA ARG A 56 0.61 -6.37 3.41
C ARG A 56 0.03 -6.65 4.79
N ALA A 57 -1.09 -6.03 5.13
CA ALA A 57 -1.75 -6.23 6.41
C ALA A 57 -2.14 -7.71 6.63
N GLU A 58 -2.72 -8.32 5.60
CA GLU A 58 -3.05 -9.76 5.58
C GLU A 58 -1.79 -10.62 5.71
N HIS A 59 -0.75 -10.34 4.93
CA HIS A 59 0.47 -11.16 4.89
C HIS A 59 1.34 -11.01 6.15
N ASN A 60 1.32 -9.83 6.78
CA ASN A 60 2.02 -9.57 8.02
C ASN A 60 1.23 -10.04 9.25
N GLY A 61 -0.02 -10.48 9.07
CA GLY A 61 -0.89 -10.95 10.14
C GLY A 61 -1.33 -9.83 11.09
N CYS A 62 -1.32 -8.59 10.61
CA CYS A 62 -1.65 -7.42 11.39
C CYS A 62 -2.33 -6.33 10.55
N PRO A 63 -3.53 -5.87 10.93
CA PRO A 63 -4.13 -4.69 10.33
C PRO A 63 -3.22 -3.46 10.45
N ILE A 64 -3.09 -2.71 9.35
CA ILE A 64 -2.41 -1.41 9.41
C ILE A 64 -3.40 -0.39 10.00
N HIS A 65 -3.08 0.12 11.17
CA HIS A 65 -3.82 1.20 11.80
C HIS A 65 -3.28 2.52 11.28
N GLU A 66 -4.11 3.38 10.68
CA GLU A 66 -3.70 4.74 10.30
C GLU A 66 -4.08 5.73 11.41
N PRO A 67 -3.25 6.75 11.70
CA PRO A 67 -3.59 7.79 12.67
C PRO A 67 -4.73 8.67 12.13
N GLY A 68 -5.84 8.77 12.86
CA GLY A 68 -6.98 9.60 12.44
C GLY A 68 -6.73 11.12 12.52
N SER A 69 -5.68 11.56 13.21
CA SER A 69 -5.28 12.96 13.30
C SER A 69 -3.81 13.11 13.72
N ALA A 70 -3.25 14.31 13.55
CA ALA A 70 -1.91 14.62 14.03
C ALA A 70 -1.78 14.47 15.56
N ALA A 71 -2.83 14.80 16.32
CA ALA A 71 -2.87 14.59 17.77
C ALA A 71 -2.90 13.09 18.12
N ALA A 72 -3.68 12.31 17.38
CA ALA A 72 -3.77 10.85 17.56
C ALA A 72 -2.48 10.12 17.17
N PHE A 73 -1.61 10.72 16.34
CA PHE A 73 -0.35 10.11 15.90
C PHE A 73 0.59 9.73 17.05
N ARG A 74 0.65 10.55 18.11
CA ARG A 74 1.48 10.24 19.29
C ARG A 74 0.97 9.02 20.06
N VAL A 75 -0.34 8.90 20.22
CA VAL A 75 -0.99 7.75 20.88
C VAL A 75 -0.87 6.50 20.01
N TRP A 76 -1.00 6.66 18.69
CA TRP A 76 -0.81 5.61 17.70
C TRP A 76 0.61 5.01 17.73
N MET A 77 1.66 5.82 17.90
CA MET A 77 3.03 5.30 18.06
C MET A 77 3.22 4.45 19.31
N LEU A 78 2.38 4.62 20.35
CA LEU A 78 2.49 3.93 21.63
C LEU A 78 1.59 2.68 21.72
N ALA A 79 0.43 2.65 21.05
CA ALA A 79 -0.55 1.56 21.12
C ALA A 79 -0.23 0.34 20.22
N ARG A 80 1.05 0.11 19.91
CA ARG A 80 1.57 -0.84 18.90
C ARG A 80 1.56 -2.31 19.33
N ALA A 81 0.42 -2.86 19.71
CA ALA A 81 0.30 -4.30 19.87
C ALA A 81 -0.66 -4.88 18.84
N CYS A 82 -0.14 -5.15 17.63
CA CYS A 82 -0.46 -6.44 17.04
C CYS A 82 0.48 -7.45 17.68
N PRO A 83 0.02 -8.24 18.67
CA PRO A 83 0.68 -9.50 18.88
C PRO A 83 0.52 -10.24 17.55
N ARG A 84 1.61 -10.44 16.80
CA ARG A 84 1.65 -11.57 15.86
C ARG A 84 1.17 -12.74 16.71
N SER A 85 -0.04 -13.25 16.47
CA SER A 85 -0.53 -14.35 17.31
C SER A 85 0.57 -15.41 17.29
N ALA A 86 0.94 -15.94 18.45
CA ALA A 86 2.08 -16.85 18.59
C ALA A 86 2.03 -18.06 17.61
N ALA A 87 0.87 -18.31 16.98
CA ALA A 87 0.65 -19.25 15.89
C ALA A 87 1.44 -18.97 14.59
N ASP A 88 1.87 -17.73 14.31
CA ASP A 88 2.58 -17.39 13.05
C ASP A 88 4.13 -17.49 13.15
N SER A 89 4.64 -17.86 14.33
CA SER A 89 6.08 -18.14 14.57
C SER A 89 6.63 -19.31 13.72
N ARG A 90 5.75 -20.12 13.12
CA ARG A 90 6.13 -21.21 12.21
C ARG A 90 6.28 -20.81 10.74
N ARG A 91 6.01 -19.54 10.39
CA ARG A 91 6.39 -18.98 9.09
C ARG A 91 7.73 -18.24 9.20
N SER A 92 8.71 -18.91 9.80
CA SER A 92 10.11 -18.54 9.65
C SER A 92 10.39 -18.36 8.17
N ARG A 93 10.79 -17.15 7.76
CA ARG A 93 11.34 -16.91 6.42
C ARG A 93 12.43 -17.97 6.17
N PRO A 94 12.26 -18.91 5.22
CA PRO A 94 13.42 -19.67 4.80
C PRO A 94 14.29 -18.67 4.04
N GLY A 95 15.51 -18.46 4.54
CA GLY A 95 16.57 -17.87 3.72
C GLY A 95 16.60 -18.62 2.40
N GLY A 96 16.49 -17.88 1.30
CA GLY A 96 16.39 -18.51 0.00
C GLY A 96 15.96 -17.50 -1.04
N ASN A 97 16.92 -17.10 -1.86
CA ASN A 97 16.75 -16.37 -3.10
C ASN A 97 15.77 -17.16 -4.00
N ARG A 98 14.48 -16.94 -3.83
CA ARG A 98 13.48 -17.27 -4.85
C ARG A 98 12.91 -15.96 -5.31
N ALA A 99 13.25 -15.63 -6.55
CA ALA A 99 12.50 -14.74 -7.40
C ALA A 99 11.04 -15.24 -7.43
N GLY A 100 10.28 -14.85 -6.42
CA GLY A 100 8.85 -15.04 -6.34
C GLY A 100 8.25 -14.11 -7.37
N ARG A 101 7.97 -14.66 -8.56
CA ARG A 101 7.04 -14.08 -9.51
C ARG A 101 5.74 -13.85 -8.77
N GLY A 102 5.58 -12.68 -8.17
CA GLY A 102 4.27 -12.16 -7.83
C GLY A 102 3.48 -12.21 -9.12
N ARG A 103 2.53 -13.15 -9.20
CA ARG A 103 1.54 -13.13 -10.26
C ARG A 103 0.73 -11.86 -10.04
N PHE A 104 1.21 -10.76 -10.61
CA PHE A 104 0.31 -9.80 -11.21
C PHE A 104 -0.47 -10.61 -12.25
N SER A 105 -1.64 -11.13 -11.86
CA SER A 105 -2.63 -11.50 -12.85
C SER A 105 -2.92 -10.23 -13.64
N LYS A 106 -2.27 -10.09 -14.79
CA LYS A 106 -2.91 -9.46 -15.94
C LYS A 106 -4.16 -10.30 -16.16
N ALA A 107 -5.27 -9.90 -15.54
CA ALA A 107 -6.57 -10.24 -16.08
C ALA A 107 -6.61 -9.54 -17.44
N SER A 108 -6.07 -10.23 -18.46
CA SER A 108 -6.30 -9.87 -19.83
C SER A 108 -7.78 -10.11 -20.05
N ARG A 109 -8.58 -9.09 -19.77
CA ARG A 109 -9.91 -8.99 -20.35
C ARG A 109 -9.71 -8.65 -21.82
N HIS A 110 -9.19 -9.61 -22.58
CA HIS A 110 -9.62 -9.72 -23.97
C HIS A 110 -11.08 -10.16 -23.88
N GLY A 111 -11.97 -9.16 -23.80
CA GLY A 111 -13.32 -9.37 -24.30
C GLY A 111 -13.20 -9.80 -25.78
N PRO A 112 -14.13 -10.62 -26.29
CA PRO A 112 -14.10 -11.03 -27.68
C PRO A 112 -14.03 -9.78 -28.57
N ALA A 113 -13.21 -9.85 -29.62
CA ALA A 113 -13.13 -8.81 -30.63
C ALA A 113 -14.55 -8.48 -31.11
N ARG A 114 -14.94 -7.20 -31.01
CA ARG A 114 -16.20 -6.76 -31.63
C ARG A 114 -16.11 -7.05 -33.12
N ARG A 115 -17.14 -7.69 -33.68
CA ARG A 115 -17.22 -7.86 -35.13
C ARG A 115 -17.42 -6.48 -35.75
N GLU A 116 -16.84 -6.27 -36.93
CA GLU A 116 -16.95 -5.03 -37.73
C GLU A 116 -18.43 -4.62 -37.96
N SER A 117 -19.36 -5.56 -37.85
CA SER A 117 -20.82 -5.37 -37.97
C SER A 117 -21.48 -4.61 -36.82
N ASP A 118 -20.79 -4.37 -35.70
CA ASP A 118 -21.36 -3.74 -34.50
C ASP A 118 -21.09 -2.21 -34.43
N ARG A 119 -20.76 -1.59 -35.58
CA ARG A 119 -20.52 -0.15 -35.68
C ARG A 119 -21.86 0.56 -35.99
N ASP A 120 -22.37 1.32 -35.03
CA ASP A 120 -23.56 2.18 -35.20
C ASP A 120 -23.29 3.23 -36.31
N PRO A 121 -24.23 3.46 -37.25
CA PRO A 121 -24.01 4.42 -38.33
C PRO A 121 -24.32 5.82 -37.82
N GLY A 122 -23.27 6.58 -37.49
CA GLY A 122 -23.35 8.03 -37.36
C GLY A 122 -22.66 8.58 -36.12
N GLU A 123 -21.45 9.08 -36.30
CA GLU A 123 -21.09 10.50 -36.12
C GLU A 123 -19.56 10.68 -36.26
N PRO A 124 -19.09 11.89 -36.57
CA PRO A 124 -18.44 12.28 -37.84
C PRO A 124 -17.02 11.75 -38.07
#